data_AF-A0A2V2XPH0-F1
#
_entry.id   AF-A0A2V2XPH0-F1
#
_cell.length_a   1.000
_cell.length_b   1.000
_cell.length_c   1.000
_cell.angle_alpha   90.00
_cell.angle_beta   90.00
_cell.angle_gamma   90.00
#
_symmetry.space_group_name_H-M   'P 1'
#
loop_
_entity.id
_entity.type
_entity.pdbx_description
1 polymer ?
#
loop_
_entity_poly.entity_id
_entity_poly.type
_entity_poly.pdbx_seq_one_letter_code
_entity_poly.pdbx_strand_id
1 'polypeptide(L)'
;ACVGQQSIRGERIHRGYSDRPLAHSKPGDRSPPARGFVASSFRKGLNPIEMFFHAAGGREGLVDTAVRTSQSGYMQRRLVNALQDLYVEYDGSVRTPEGSIIQFRYGEDGIDPARSVHGKSISVDRLIERVAGWRL
;
A
#
# COMPACT_ATOMS: atom_id res chain seq x y z
N ALA A 1 -13.68 17.79 -15.38
CA ALA A 1 -13.19 16.56 -14.72
C ALA A 1 -13.61 15.35 -15.54
N CYS A 2 -12.74 14.35 -15.69
CA CYS A 2 -12.94 13.09 -16.44
C CYS A 2 -12.44 11.91 -15.60
N VAL A 3 -12.80 10.67 -15.95
CA VAL A 3 -12.25 9.47 -15.29
C VAL A 3 -10.77 9.27 -15.62
N GLY A 4 -10.35 9.56 -16.85
CA GLY A 4 -8.95 9.50 -17.27
C GLY A 4 -8.50 8.15 -17.80
N GLN A 5 -7.19 7.91 -17.82
CA GLN A 5 -6.59 6.72 -18.44
C GLN A 5 -6.88 5.46 -17.61
N GLN A 6 -7.39 4.42 -18.26
CA GLN A 6 -7.49 3.08 -17.69
C GLN A 6 -6.25 2.27 -18.06
N SER A 7 -5.65 1.61 -17.07
CA SER A 7 -4.48 0.75 -17.26
C SER A 7 -4.79 -0.68 -16.82
N ILE A 8 -4.02 -1.63 -17.34
CA ILE A 8 -3.99 -3.02 -16.88
C ILE A 8 -2.52 -3.39 -16.69
N ARG A 9 -2.11 -3.74 -15.46
CA ARG A 9 -0.74 -4.14 -15.10
C ARG A 9 0.31 -3.08 -15.45
N GLY A 10 -0.03 -1.82 -15.19
CA GLY A 10 0.85 -0.66 -15.43
C GLY A 10 0.92 -0.18 -16.89
N GLU A 11 0.32 -0.91 -17.83
CA GLU A 11 0.31 -0.53 -19.25
C GLU A 11 -1.07 -0.06 -19.71
N ARG A 12 -1.10 0.71 -20.81
CA ARG A 12 -2.35 1.07 -21.49
C ARG A 12 -2.98 -0.18 -22.09
N ILE A 13 -4.31 -0.18 -22.18
CA ILE A 13 -5.07 -1.33 -22.68
C ILE A 13 -4.74 -1.58 -24.16
N HIS A 14 -4.01 -2.67 -24.41
CA HIS A 14 -3.61 -3.12 -25.75
C HIS A 14 -4.12 -4.53 -26.07
N ARG A 15 -4.51 -5.31 -25.05
CA ARG A 15 -5.02 -6.67 -25.21
C ARG A 15 -6.41 -6.64 -25.88
N GLY A 16 -6.60 -7.47 -26.90
CA GLY A 16 -7.83 -7.56 -27.69
C GLY A 16 -7.59 -8.28 -29.01
N TYR A 17 -8.04 -7.69 -30.12
CA TYR A 17 -7.78 -8.18 -31.47
C TYR A 17 -6.31 -7.94 -31.88
N SER A 18 -5.87 -8.56 -32.99
CA SER A 18 -4.48 -8.60 -33.43
C SER A 18 -3.75 -7.26 -33.55
N ASP A 19 -4.45 -6.14 -33.78
CA ASP A 19 -3.86 -4.79 -33.82
C ASP A 19 -4.77 -3.69 -33.27
N ARG A 20 -5.69 -4.06 -32.37
CA ARG A 20 -6.62 -3.11 -31.73
C ARG A 20 -7.32 -3.75 -30.53
N PRO A 21 -7.59 -2.99 -29.45
CA PRO A 21 -8.27 -3.56 -28.29
C PRO A 21 -9.76 -3.84 -28.55
N LEU A 22 -10.43 -3.03 -29.40
CA LEU A 22 -11.85 -3.19 -29.74
C LEU A 22 -12.07 -3.16 -31.26
N ALA A 23 -13.10 -3.85 -31.73
CA ALA A 23 -13.46 -3.90 -33.16
C ALA A 23 -13.87 -2.53 -33.74
N HIS A 24 -14.24 -1.57 -32.88
CA HIS A 24 -14.67 -0.23 -33.28
C HIS A 24 -13.49 0.72 -33.54
N SER A 25 -12.29 0.38 -33.06
CA SER A 25 -11.07 1.13 -33.36
C SER A 25 -10.49 0.70 -34.70
N LYS A 26 -9.78 1.62 -35.39
CA LYS A 26 -9.03 1.25 -36.59
C LYS A 26 -7.82 0.37 -36.21
N PRO A 27 -7.43 -0.61 -37.04
CA PRO A 27 -6.17 -1.35 -36.83
C PRO A 27 -4.99 -0.38 -36.70
N GLY A 28 -4.14 -0.59 -35.69
CA GLY A 28 -2.94 0.20 -35.44
C GLY A 28 -3.19 1.51 -34.69
N ASP A 29 -4.43 1.84 -34.35
CA ASP A 29 -4.73 3.10 -33.69
C ASP A 29 -4.13 3.16 -32.26
N ARG A 30 -3.38 4.24 -32.00
CA ARG A 30 -2.71 4.53 -30.72
C ARG A 30 -3.29 5.77 -30.02
N SER A 31 -4.38 6.33 -30.57
CA SER A 31 -5.06 7.49 -30.01
C SER A 31 -5.50 7.26 -28.56
N PRO A 32 -5.70 8.34 -27.77
CA PRO A 32 -6.17 8.24 -26.39
C PRO A 32 -7.42 7.36 -26.23
N PRO A 33 -8.52 7.59 -26.97
CA PRO A 33 -9.75 6.80 -26.82
C PRO A 33 -9.57 5.34 -27.23
N ALA A 34 -8.76 5.07 -28.27
CA ALA A 34 -8.54 3.71 -28.75
C ALA A 34 -7.76 2.84 -27.76
N ARG A 35 -7.03 3.44 -26.82
CA ARG A 35 -6.17 2.75 -25.84
C ARG A 35 -6.62 2.98 -24.40
N GLY A 36 -7.94 3.12 -24.19
CA GLY A 36 -8.55 3.10 -22.86
C GLY A 36 -8.55 4.43 -22.11
N PHE A 37 -8.48 5.57 -22.78
CA PHE A 37 -8.71 6.86 -22.13
C PHE A 37 -10.21 7.18 -22.07
N VAL A 38 -10.71 7.44 -20.87
CA VAL A 38 -12.11 7.79 -20.62
C VAL A 38 -12.21 9.31 -20.41
N ALA A 39 -12.77 10.00 -21.40
CA ALA A 39 -12.90 11.46 -21.38
C ALA A 39 -14.17 11.91 -20.64
N SER A 40 -15.19 11.07 -20.61
CA SER A 40 -16.43 11.36 -19.88
C SER A 40 -16.23 11.30 -18.36
N SER A 41 -17.12 11.97 -17.63
CA SER A 41 -17.20 11.88 -16.16
C SER A 41 -18.35 10.97 -15.75
N PHE A 42 -18.28 10.37 -14.56
CA PHE A 42 -19.37 9.54 -14.04
C PHE A 42 -20.71 10.29 -13.97
N ARG A 43 -20.69 11.61 -13.74
CA ARG A 43 -21.89 12.45 -13.74
C ARG A 43 -22.52 12.57 -15.13
N LYS A 44 -21.70 12.67 -16.19
CA LYS A 44 -22.19 12.77 -17.58
C LYS A 44 -22.64 11.41 -18.13
N GLY A 45 -22.13 10.33 -17.55
CA GLY A 45 -22.31 8.97 -18.06
C GLY A 45 -21.17 8.56 -19.00
N LEU A 46 -20.91 7.26 -19.06
CA LEU A 46 -19.85 6.67 -19.87
C LEU A 46 -20.42 6.13 -21.18
N ASN A 47 -19.72 6.35 -22.29
CA ASN A 47 -20.03 5.68 -23.54
C ASN A 47 -19.80 4.16 -23.43
N PRO A 48 -20.44 3.31 -24.26
CA PRO A 48 -20.25 1.85 -24.17
C PRO A 48 -18.79 1.40 -24.22
N ILE A 49 -17.97 2.04 -25.07
CA ILE A 49 -16.52 1.80 -25.16
C ILE A 49 -15.79 2.20 -23.87
N GLU A 50 -16.13 3.37 -23.31
CA GLU A 50 -15.53 3.87 -22.07
C GLU A 50 -15.91 2.99 -20.88
N MET A 51 -17.16 2.53 -20.82
CA MET A 51 -17.63 1.60 -19.80
C MET A 51 -16.90 0.25 -19.87
N PHE A 52 -16.65 -0.26 -21.09
CA PHE A 52 -15.88 -1.49 -21.27
C PHE A 52 -14.44 -1.35 -20.75
N PHE A 53 -13.75 -0.26 -21.13
CA PHE A 53 -12.39 0.00 -20.65
C PHE A 53 -12.34 0.23 -19.14
N HIS A 54 -13.34 0.90 -18.57
CA HIS A 54 -13.45 1.07 -17.14
C HIS A 54 -13.66 -0.26 -16.39
N ALA A 55 -14.53 -1.13 -16.90
CA ALA A 55 -14.72 -2.47 -16.35
C ALA A 55 -13.44 -3.32 -16.44
N ALA A 56 -12.68 -3.19 -17.53
CA ALA A 56 -11.42 -3.90 -17.70
C ALA A 56 -10.34 -3.44 -16.69
N GLY A 57 -10.22 -2.13 -16.46
CA GLY A 57 -9.34 -1.58 -15.42
C GLY A 57 -9.78 -1.95 -14.00
N GLY A 58 -11.09 -1.91 -13.71
CA GLY A 58 -11.64 -2.26 -12.39
C GLY A 58 -11.34 -3.70 -11.97
N ARG A 59 -11.23 -4.65 -12.92
CA ARG A 59 -10.85 -6.04 -12.63
C ARG A 59 -9.44 -6.17 -12.06
N GLU A 60 -8.51 -5.29 -12.44
CA GLU A 60 -7.15 -5.30 -11.90
C GLU A 60 -7.18 -5.05 -10.38
N GLY A 61 -7.92 -4.03 -9.94
CA GLY A 61 -8.03 -3.72 -8.51
C GLY A 61 -8.64 -4.87 -7.70
N LEU A 62 -9.67 -5.54 -8.22
CA LEU A 62 -10.28 -6.69 -7.56
C LEU A 62 -9.32 -7.87 -7.43
N VAL A 63 -8.60 -8.20 -8.51
CA VAL A 63 -7.66 -9.32 -8.52
C VAL A 63 -6.44 -9.04 -7.66
N ASP A 64 -5.85 -7.86 -7.76
CA ASP A 64 -4.64 -7.49 -7.00
C ASP A 64 -4.92 -7.49 -5.50
N THR A 65 -6.05 -6.89 -5.08
CA THR A 65 -6.47 -6.90 -3.67
C THR A 65 -6.68 -8.32 -3.15
N ALA A 66 -7.31 -9.19 -3.95
CA ALA A 66 -7.54 -10.58 -3.57
C ALA A 66 -6.23 -11.39 -3.43
N VAL A 67 -5.25 -11.15 -4.30
CA VAL A 67 -3.97 -11.89 -4.28
C VAL A 67 -3.08 -11.46 -3.13
N ARG A 68 -3.00 -10.15 -2.82
CA ARG A 68 -2.08 -9.61 -1.80
C ARG A 68 -2.31 -10.17 -0.40
N THR A 69 -3.56 -10.48 -0.05
CA THR A 69 -3.93 -11.04 1.26
C THR A 69 -3.17 -12.33 1.58
N SER A 70 -3.04 -13.22 0.59
CA SER A 70 -2.39 -14.51 0.79
C SER A 70 -0.90 -14.39 1.14
N GLN A 71 -0.17 -13.54 0.42
CA GLN A 71 1.26 -13.33 0.62
C GLN A 71 1.54 -12.59 1.93
N SER A 72 0.79 -11.51 2.21
CA SER A 72 0.94 -10.73 3.44
C SER A 72 0.65 -11.59 4.67
N GLY A 73 -0.43 -12.37 4.65
CA GLY A 73 -0.80 -13.24 5.77
C GLY A 73 0.22 -14.36 6.00
N TYR A 74 0.74 -14.96 4.93
CA TYR A 74 1.76 -16.00 5.06
C TYR A 74 3.09 -15.45 5.60
N MET A 75 3.54 -14.29 5.11
CA MET A 75 4.72 -13.61 5.63
C MET A 75 4.56 -13.30 7.13
N GLN A 76 3.43 -12.72 7.52
CA GLN A 76 3.12 -12.43 8.91
C GLN A 76 3.16 -13.70 9.76
N ARG A 77 2.49 -14.78 9.36
CA ARG A 77 2.47 -16.05 10.11
C ARG A 77 3.87 -16.62 10.33
N ARG A 78 4.74 -16.55 9.32
CA ARG A 78 6.13 -17.00 9.44
C ARG A 78 6.91 -16.17 10.46
N LEU A 79 6.76 -14.85 10.42
CA LEU A 79 7.47 -13.95 11.34
C LEU A 79 6.95 -14.07 12.77
N VAL A 80 5.63 -14.18 12.96
CA VAL A 80 5.02 -14.38 14.29
C VAL A 80 5.54 -15.67 14.92
N ASN A 81 5.49 -16.78 14.20
CA ASN A 81 5.98 -18.07 14.74
C ASN A 81 7.49 -18.07 15.02
N ALA A 82 8.27 -17.22 14.35
CA ALA A 82 9.72 -17.12 14.57
C ALA A 82 10.08 -16.21 15.75
N LEU A 83 9.24 -15.24 16.09
CA LEU A 83 9.54 -14.19 17.09
C LEU A 83 8.70 -14.30 18.37
N GLN A 84 7.70 -15.18 18.40
CA GLN A 84 6.76 -15.32 19.52
C GLN A 84 7.41 -15.64 20.88
N ASP A 85 8.58 -16.28 20.86
CA ASP A 85 9.27 -16.74 22.07
C ASP A 85 10.21 -15.67 22.65
N LEU A 86 10.37 -14.52 21.97
CA LEU A 86 11.20 -13.42 22.44
C LEU A 86 10.51 -12.63 23.54
N TYR A 87 11.23 -12.37 24.64
CA TYR A 87 10.74 -11.57 25.74
C TYR A 87 11.82 -10.61 26.27
N VAL A 88 11.37 -9.56 26.97
CA VAL A 88 12.25 -8.56 27.59
C VAL A 88 12.47 -8.94 29.04
N GLU A 89 13.73 -9.12 29.42
CA GLU A 89 14.15 -9.45 30.79
C GLU A 89 14.26 -8.17 31.65
N TYR A 90 14.30 -8.31 32.99
CA TYR A 90 14.37 -7.17 33.92
C TYR A 90 15.58 -6.24 33.71
N ASP A 91 16.66 -6.73 33.10
CA ASP A 91 17.85 -5.94 32.76
C ASP A 91 17.68 -5.11 31.47
N GLY A 92 16.54 -5.20 30.79
CA GLY A 92 16.24 -4.51 29.54
C GLY A 92 16.79 -5.19 28.28
N SER A 93 17.35 -6.40 28.40
CA SER A 93 17.78 -7.22 27.27
C SER A 93 16.62 -8.04 26.69
N VAL A 94 16.69 -8.35 25.39
CA VAL A 94 15.74 -9.25 24.72
C VAL A 94 16.37 -10.63 24.60
N ARG A 95 15.71 -11.65 25.12
CA ARG A 95 16.24 -13.02 25.20
C ARG A 95 15.28 -14.04 24.61
N THR A 96 15.84 -15.17 24.17
CA THR A 96 15.06 -16.38 23.89
C THR A 96 14.86 -17.20 25.18
N PRO A 97 13.91 -18.14 25.22
CA PRO A 97 13.68 -19.00 26.38
C PRO A 97 14.89 -19.86 26.77
N GLU A 98 15.79 -20.14 25.82
CA GLU A 98 17.05 -20.87 26.05
C GLU A 98 18.14 -20.01 26.71
N GLY A 99 17.86 -18.72 26.98
CA GLY A 99 18.79 -17.78 27.58
C GLY A 99 19.77 -17.12 26.59
N SER A 100 19.56 -17.28 25.29
CA SER A 100 20.35 -16.59 24.27
C SER A 100 19.94 -15.13 24.16
N ILE A 101 20.92 -14.20 24.21
CA ILE A 101 20.67 -12.76 24.10
C ILE A 101 20.56 -12.39 22.61
N ILE A 102 19.41 -11.84 22.21
CA ILE A 102 19.16 -11.33 20.85
C ILE A 102 19.48 -9.84 20.74
N GLN A 103 19.10 -9.05 21.75
CA GLN A 103 19.45 -7.63 21.86
C GLN A 103 19.91 -7.32 23.28
N PHE A 104 21.04 -6.61 23.41
CA PHE A 104 21.54 -6.16 24.72
C PHE A 104 20.65 -5.09 25.35
N ARG A 105 20.00 -4.27 24.52
CA ARG A 105 19.04 -3.24 24.93
C ARG A 105 17.87 -3.24 23.97
N TYR A 106 16.66 -3.45 24.49
CA TYR A 106 15.43 -3.45 23.68
C TYR A 106 15.32 -2.19 22.83
N GLY A 107 15.22 -2.34 21.50
CA GLY A 107 15.01 -1.20 20.59
C GLY A 107 16.15 -0.16 20.59
N GLU A 108 17.34 -0.51 21.10
CA GLU A 108 18.50 0.39 21.32
C GLU A 108 18.30 1.51 22.36
N ASP A 109 17.06 1.98 22.58
CA ASP A 109 16.74 3.05 23.52
C ASP A 109 15.94 2.57 24.75
N GLY A 110 15.41 1.34 24.72
CA GLY A 110 14.60 0.75 25.78
C GLY A 110 13.16 1.25 25.82
N ILE A 111 12.68 1.89 24.75
CA ILE A 111 11.39 2.58 24.76
C ILE A 111 10.37 1.82 23.92
N ASP A 112 9.24 1.50 24.55
CA ASP A 112 8.10 0.91 23.88
C ASP A 112 7.54 1.88 22.82
N PRO A 113 7.50 1.51 21.52
CA PRO A 113 6.94 2.34 20.46
C PRO A 113 5.52 2.81 20.75
N ALA A 114 4.70 2.03 21.47
CA ALA A 114 3.34 2.41 21.85
C ALA A 114 3.30 3.53 22.91
N ARG A 115 4.37 3.68 23.70
CA ARG A 115 4.54 4.75 24.71
C ARG A 115 5.37 5.91 24.20
N SER A 116 6.04 5.74 23.06
CA SER A 116 6.85 6.76 22.39
C SER A 116 5.97 7.86 21.77
N VAL A 117 6.58 9.01 21.48
CA VAL A 117 5.90 10.07 20.71
C VAL A 117 6.31 9.93 19.24
N HIS A 118 5.50 9.22 18.45
CA HIS A 118 5.77 8.96 17.03
C HIS A 118 7.17 8.36 16.77
N GLY A 119 7.60 7.40 17.60
CA GLY A 119 8.92 6.76 17.49
C GLY A 119 10.07 7.59 18.07
N LYS A 120 9.81 8.79 18.60
CA LYS A 120 10.79 9.54 19.39
C LYS A 120 10.72 9.11 20.85
N SER A 121 11.89 8.88 21.44
CA SER A 121 12.10 8.59 22.85
C SER A 121 11.47 9.66 23.75
N ILE A 122 11.82 10.93 23.49
CA ILE A 122 11.31 12.11 24.17
C ILE A 122 11.10 13.19 23.12
N SER A 123 9.89 13.73 23.04
CA SER A 123 9.63 14.93 22.22
C SER A 123 9.86 16.18 23.07
N VAL A 124 11.06 16.76 22.95
CA VAL A 124 11.46 17.96 23.69
C VAL A 124 10.54 19.14 23.36
N ASP A 125 10.23 19.36 22.09
CA ASP A 125 9.34 20.44 21.65
C ASP A 125 7.97 20.33 22.30
N ARG A 126 7.39 19.12 22.31
CA ARG A 126 6.09 18.87 22.94
C ARG A 126 6.13 19.04 24.46
N LEU A 127 7.27 18.73 25.07
CA LEU A 127 7.47 18.92 26.51
C LEU A 127 7.60 20.41 26.85
N ILE A 128 8.33 21.17 26.03
CA ILE A 128 8.43 22.63 26.13
C ILE A 128 7.06 23.27 25.92
N GLU A 129 6.32 22.90 24.87
CA GLU A 129 4.96 23.39 24.64
C GLU A 129 4.03 23.09 25.81
N ARG A 130 4.12 21.89 26.40
CA ARG A 130 3.29 21.51 27.55
C ARG A 130 3.62 22.30 28.82
N VAL A 131 4.91 22.61 29.04
CA VAL A 131 5.39 23.25 30.28
C VAL A 131 5.37 24.77 30.19
N ALA A 132 5.82 25.35 29.08
CA ALA A 132 5.91 26.79 28.87
C ALA A 132 4.63 27.40 28.26
N GLY A 133 3.79 26.60 27.59
CA GLY A 133 2.71 27.12 26.75
C GLY A 133 3.26 27.97 25.60
N TRP A 134 2.39 28.59 24.79
CA TRP A 134 2.78 29.50 23.69
C TRP A 134 3.39 30.83 24.19
N ARG A 135 4.46 30.75 24.98
CA ARG A 135 5.28 31.87 25.43
C ARG A 135 6.74 31.57 25.13
N LEU A 136 7.04 31.55 23.83
CA LEU A 136 8.28 32.05 23.23
C LEU A 136 7.94 32.55 21.83
#